data_AF-A0A418VAJ5-F1
#
_entry.id   AF-A0A418VAJ5-F1
#
_cell.length_a   1.000
_cell.length_b   1.000
_cell.length_c   1.000
_cell.angle_alpha   90.00
_cell.angle_beta   90.00
_cell.angle_gamma   90.00
#
_symmetry.space_group_name_H-M   'P 1'
#
loop_
_entity.id
_entity.type
_entity.pdbx_description
1 polymer ?
#
loop_
_entity_poly.entity_id
_entity_poly.type
_entity_poly.pdbx_seq_one_letter_code
_entity_poly.pdbx_strand_id
1 'polypeptide(L)'
;MTTSETQKGKRGFELDIHVAFAQGLPREQALATLLALEGFRVDLYQPHPHAMPQAVEVQDVVPSARLTGPLRDAAEVRAGLQTLLGGHVRFLEVGVRGFLRSAEGQTEWMPWRRNVVLPRSGVERVAFEEGVKYVLE
;
A
#
# COMPACT_ATOMS: atom_id res chain seq x y z
N MET A 1 2.66 -10.59 24.41
CA MET A 1 3.00 -9.18 24.18
C MET A 1 4.30 -9.16 23.39
N THR A 2 4.24 -8.97 22.08
CA THR A 2 5.43 -8.99 21.22
C THR A 2 5.66 -7.57 20.73
N THR A 3 6.63 -6.90 21.32
CA THR A 3 7.07 -5.56 20.97
C THR A 3 7.57 -5.55 19.53
N SER A 4 6.95 -4.73 18.68
CA SER A 4 7.46 -4.40 17.35
C SER A 4 8.66 -3.46 17.49
N GLU A 5 9.77 -3.96 18.03
CA GLU A 5 11.02 -3.20 18.05
C GLU A 5 11.57 -3.11 16.61
N THR A 6 11.66 -1.89 16.11
CA THR A 6 12.32 -1.55 14.86
C THR A 6 13.80 -1.90 14.97
N GLN A 7 14.17 -3.09 14.50
CA GLN A 7 15.55 -3.55 14.52
C GLN A 7 16.40 -2.76 13.50
N LYS A 8 17.28 -1.92 14.04
CA LYS A 8 18.20 -1.03 13.31
C LYS A 8 19.18 -1.82 12.43
N GLY A 9 19.51 -1.31 11.25
CA GLY A 9 20.52 -1.90 10.36
C GLY A 9 20.09 -3.21 9.68
N LYS A 10 18.80 -3.56 9.69
CA LYS A 10 18.31 -4.81 9.12
C LYS A 10 17.79 -4.63 7.69
N ARG A 11 18.15 -5.59 6.84
CA ARG A 11 17.50 -5.85 5.57
C ARG A 11 16.34 -6.80 5.81
N GLY A 12 15.27 -6.63 5.05
CA GLY A 12 14.12 -7.51 5.13
C GLY A 12 13.18 -7.31 3.98
N PHE A 13 12.04 -7.97 4.08
CA PHE A 13 10.95 -7.86 3.14
C PHE A 13 9.65 -7.61 3.90
N GLU A 14 8.86 -6.68 3.40
CA GLU A 14 7.53 -6.37 3.94
C GLU A 14 6.55 -6.26 2.79
N LEU A 15 5.29 -6.59 3.09
CA LEU A 15 4.21 -6.34 2.16
C LEU A 15 4.05 -4.83 1.97
N ASP A 16 3.97 -4.43 0.71
CA ASP A 16 3.82 -3.06 0.25
C ASP A 16 2.63 -3.01 -0.69
N ILE A 17 1.57 -2.30 -0.29
CA ILE A 17 0.34 -2.16 -1.07
C ILE A 17 0.11 -0.68 -1.34
N HIS A 18 0.02 -0.30 -2.60
CA HIS A 18 -0.40 1.03 -3.02
C HIS A 18 -1.82 0.95 -3.59
N VAL A 19 -2.72 1.75 -3.04
CA VAL A 19 -4.13 1.82 -3.40
C VAL A 19 -4.39 3.15 -4.09
N ALA A 20 -4.79 3.11 -5.35
CA ALA A 20 -5.25 4.29 -6.06
C ALA A 20 -6.78 4.28 -6.12
N PHE A 21 -7.43 5.30 -5.56
CA PHE A 21 -8.89 5.41 -5.60
C PHE A 21 -9.37 5.89 -6.99
N ALA A 22 -10.57 5.47 -7.39
CA ALA A 22 -11.20 5.87 -8.66
C ALA A 22 -11.48 7.37 -8.71
N GLN A 23 -11.83 7.94 -7.56
CA GLN A 23 -11.92 9.37 -7.29
C GLN A 23 -11.30 9.62 -5.92
N GLY A 24 -10.81 10.84 -5.67
CA GLY A 24 -10.32 11.20 -4.34
C GLY A 24 -11.42 11.00 -3.29
N LEU A 25 -11.10 10.35 -2.19
CA LEU A 25 -12.05 10.06 -1.11
C LEU A 25 -11.83 10.99 0.09
N PRO A 26 -12.88 11.43 0.79
CA PRO A 26 -12.71 12.05 2.11
C PRO A 26 -11.88 11.16 3.03
N ARG A 27 -11.05 11.76 3.89
CA ARG A 27 -10.10 11.04 4.74
C ARG A 27 -10.72 9.89 5.52
N GLU A 28 -11.88 10.10 6.14
CA GLU A 28 -12.59 9.07 6.92
C GLU A 28 -13.05 7.90 6.04
N GLN A 29 -13.58 8.20 4.85
CA GLN A 29 -14.01 7.18 3.89
C GLN A 29 -12.82 6.39 3.32
N ALA A 30 -11.69 7.06 3.07
CA ALA A 30 -10.45 6.40 2.67
C ALA A 30 -10.00 5.40 3.75
N LEU A 31 -9.94 5.83 5.02
CA LEU A 31 -9.58 4.95 6.13
C LEU A 31 -10.55 3.77 6.29
N ALA A 32 -11.86 4.02 6.20
CA ALA A 32 -12.88 2.97 6.28
C ALA A 32 -12.72 1.93 5.16
N THR A 33 -12.41 2.38 3.93
CA THR A 33 -12.16 1.49 2.80
C THR A 33 -10.96 0.57 3.05
N LEU A 34 -9.91 1.10 3.69
CA LEU A 34 -8.67 0.37 3.96
C LEU A 34 -8.76 -0.63 5.11
N LEU A 35 -9.86 -0.64 5.89
CA LEU A 35 -10.12 -1.65 6.91
C LEU A 35 -10.23 -3.08 6.34
N ALA A 36 -10.45 -3.23 5.02
CA ALA A 36 -10.36 -4.54 4.36
C ALA A 36 -8.97 -5.21 4.52
N LEU A 37 -7.94 -4.46 4.92
CA LEU A 37 -6.59 -4.92 5.19
C LEU A 37 -6.15 -4.45 6.59
N GLU A 38 -6.74 -5.04 7.64
CA GLU A 38 -6.41 -4.67 9.02
C GLU A 38 -4.97 -5.04 9.41
N GLY A 39 -4.40 -4.23 10.31
CA GLY A 39 -3.10 -4.52 10.92
C GLY A 39 -1.88 -4.13 10.07
N PHE A 40 -2.07 -3.48 8.94
CA PHE A 40 -1.01 -2.77 8.21
C PHE A 40 -0.89 -1.32 8.67
N ARG A 41 0.32 -0.75 8.60
CA ARG A 41 0.50 0.70 8.73
C ARG A 41 -0.08 1.37 7.50
N VAL A 42 -0.95 2.35 7.71
CA VAL A 42 -1.59 3.14 6.66
C VAL A 42 -0.95 4.52 6.57
N ASP A 43 -0.46 4.85 5.39
CA ASP A 43 0.06 6.16 5.02
C ASP A 43 -0.86 6.74 3.92
N LEU A 44 -1.60 7.81 4.22
CA LEU A 44 -2.48 8.46 3.25
C LEU A 44 -1.71 9.54 2.47
N TYR A 45 -1.80 9.52 1.15
CA TYR A 45 -1.19 10.55 0.31
C TYR A 45 -2.21 11.65 0.04
N GLN A 46 -2.13 12.74 0.79
CA GLN A 46 -2.87 13.97 0.50
C GLN A 46 -2.01 14.92 -0.35
N PRO A 47 -2.58 15.65 -1.33
CA PRO A 47 -1.87 16.70 -2.04
C PRO A 47 -1.38 17.75 -1.03
N HIS A 48 -0.06 18.01 -1.01
CA HIS A 48 0.47 19.07 -0.15
C HIS A 48 -0.01 20.44 -0.65
N PRO A 49 -0.57 21.31 0.21
CA PRO A 49 -1.07 22.64 -0.19
C PRO A 49 -0.01 23.50 -0.88
N HIS A 50 1.27 23.33 -0.53
CA HIS A 50 2.38 24.11 -1.08
C HIS A 50 2.91 23.61 -2.44
N ALA A 51 2.47 22.44 -2.92
CA ALA A 51 2.86 21.91 -4.23
C ALA A 51 1.92 22.37 -5.36
N MET A 52 0.88 23.15 -5.04
CA MET A 52 -0.14 23.60 -6.00
C MET A 52 -0.01 25.11 -6.24
N PRO A 53 0.12 25.58 -7.49
CA PRO A 53 0.04 27.01 -7.81
C PRO A 53 -1.28 27.59 -7.31
N GLN A 54 -1.22 28.79 -6.76
CA GLN A 54 -2.31 29.47 -6.03
C GLN A 54 -3.69 29.35 -6.73
N ALA A 55 -4.73 29.16 -5.89
CA ALA A 55 -6.17 29.14 -6.21
C ALA A 55 -6.80 27.80 -6.64
N VAL A 56 -6.28 26.66 -6.18
CA VAL A 56 -7.08 25.42 -6.14
C VAL A 56 -7.55 25.26 -4.69
N GLU A 57 -8.86 25.28 -4.45
CA GLU A 57 -9.41 24.75 -3.19
C GLU A 57 -8.80 23.37 -3.01
N VAL A 58 -7.95 23.21 -1.98
CA VAL A 58 -7.41 21.91 -1.63
C VAL A 58 -8.61 21.10 -1.15
N GLN A 59 -9.23 20.36 -2.06
CA GLN A 59 -10.24 19.40 -1.70
C GLN A 59 -9.56 18.44 -0.72
N ASP A 60 -10.14 18.31 0.48
CA ASP A 60 -9.65 17.41 1.54
C ASP A 60 -9.97 15.95 1.18
N VAL A 61 -9.44 15.54 0.04
CA VAL A 61 -9.63 14.24 -0.57
C VAL A 61 -8.29 13.54 -0.73
N VAL A 62 -8.33 12.25 -0.49
CA VAL A 62 -7.20 11.33 -0.54
C VAL A 62 -7.26 10.60 -1.88
N PRO A 63 -6.38 10.90 -2.85
CA PRO A 63 -6.32 10.18 -4.12
C PRO A 63 -5.76 8.76 -3.98
N SER A 64 -4.86 8.53 -3.04
CA SER A 64 -4.23 7.22 -2.85
C SER A 64 -3.73 7.02 -1.42
N ALA A 65 -3.48 5.76 -1.10
CA ALA A 65 -2.94 5.34 0.19
C ALA A 65 -1.92 4.23 0.02
N ARG A 66 -1.03 4.08 0.99
CA ARG A 66 -0.05 3.00 1.06
C ARG A 66 -0.22 2.23 2.35
N LEU A 67 -0.21 0.91 2.24
CA LEU A 67 -0.25 -0.01 3.37
C LEU A 67 1.05 -0.79 3.41
N THR A 68 1.68 -0.84 4.58
CA THR A 68 2.94 -1.55 4.77
C THR A 68 2.93 -2.39 6.03
N GLY A 69 3.59 -3.55 6.00
CA GLY A 69 3.72 -4.41 7.17
C GLY A 69 4.14 -5.83 6.81
N PRO A 70 4.32 -6.73 7.80
CA PRO A 70 4.68 -8.11 7.52
C PRO A 70 3.55 -8.81 6.74
N LEU A 71 3.92 -9.67 5.78
CA LEU A 71 2.97 -10.60 5.19
C LEU A 71 2.53 -11.59 6.28
N ARG A 72 1.24 -11.58 6.61
CA ARG A 72 0.61 -12.48 7.59
C ARG A 72 0.09 -13.71 6.85
N ASP A 73 -1.21 -13.76 6.61
CA ASP A 73 -1.86 -14.79 5.81
C ASP A 73 -2.07 -14.30 4.37
N ALA A 74 -1.54 -15.05 3.40
CA ALA A 74 -1.63 -14.71 1.99
C ALA A 74 -3.08 -14.79 1.45
N ALA A 75 -3.91 -15.70 1.96
CA ALA A 75 -5.30 -15.83 1.56
C ALA A 75 -6.14 -14.67 2.12
N GLU A 76 -5.94 -14.28 3.38
CA GLU A 76 -6.61 -13.10 3.96
C GLU A 76 -6.25 -11.82 3.21
N VAL A 77 -4.97 -11.63 2.88
CA VAL A 77 -4.54 -10.48 2.09
C VAL A 77 -5.23 -10.48 0.71
N ARG A 78 -5.30 -11.62 0.01
CA ARG A 78 -6.01 -11.70 -1.28
C ARG A 78 -7.50 -11.36 -1.14
N ALA A 79 -8.17 -11.84 -0.11
CA ALA A 79 -9.57 -11.51 0.17
C ALA A 79 -9.76 -9.99 0.42
N GLY A 80 -8.82 -9.37 1.15
CA GLY A 80 -8.79 -7.92 1.33
C GLY A 80 -8.58 -7.16 0.03
N LEU A 81 -7.65 -7.61 -0.82
CA LEU A 81 -7.41 -7.01 -2.15
C LEU A 81 -8.64 -7.13 -3.06
N GLN A 82 -9.32 -8.28 -3.08
CA GLN A 82 -10.59 -8.46 -3.80
C GLN A 82 -11.66 -7.49 -3.30
N THR A 83 -11.82 -7.38 -1.98
CA THR A 83 -12.77 -6.46 -1.35
C THR A 83 -12.51 -5.02 -1.77
N LEU A 84 -11.23 -4.58 -1.75
CA LEU A 84 -10.83 -3.25 -2.22
C LEU A 84 -11.16 -3.02 -3.70
N LEU A 85 -10.84 -3.98 -4.57
CA LEU A 85 -11.14 -3.91 -6.00
C LEU A 85 -12.64 -4.01 -6.32
N GLY A 86 -13.48 -4.49 -5.38
CA GLY A 86 -14.93 -4.43 -5.51
C GLY A 86 -15.52 -3.04 -5.24
N GLY A 87 -14.74 -2.13 -4.62
CA GLY A 87 -15.21 -0.81 -4.18
C GLY A 87 -14.65 0.36 -4.99
N HIS A 88 -14.28 1.43 -4.28
CA HIS A 88 -13.84 2.71 -4.86
C HIS A 88 -12.39 2.73 -5.38
N VAL A 89 -11.77 1.57 -5.63
CA VAL A 89 -10.35 1.47 -6.02
C VAL A 89 -10.21 1.31 -7.52
N ARG A 90 -9.39 2.17 -8.15
CA ARG A 90 -9.07 2.15 -9.59
C ARG A 90 -8.06 1.07 -9.95
N PHE A 91 -7.01 0.94 -9.15
CA PHE A 91 -6.01 -0.11 -9.29
C PHE A 91 -5.29 -0.31 -7.97
N LEU A 92 -4.66 -1.48 -7.82
CA LEU A 92 -3.79 -1.80 -6.70
C LEU A 92 -2.41 -2.15 -7.24
N GLU A 93 -1.37 -1.71 -6.55
CA GLU A 93 -0.06 -2.33 -6.66
C GLU A 93 0.22 -3.08 -5.36
N VAL A 94 0.64 -4.33 -5.43
CA VAL A 94 0.95 -5.15 -4.25
C VAL A 94 2.19 -5.99 -4.48
N GLY A 95 3.05 -6.08 -3.48
CA GLY A 95 4.21 -6.97 -3.54
C GLY A 95 4.95 -7.06 -2.23
N VAL A 96 5.79 -8.07 -2.11
CA VAL A 96 6.70 -8.21 -0.97
C VAL A 96 7.98 -7.44 -1.30
N ARG A 97 8.10 -6.22 -0.79
CA ARG A 97 9.18 -5.27 -1.14
C ARG A 97 10.36 -5.40 -0.20
N GLY A 98 11.55 -5.48 -0.77
CA GLY A 98 12.78 -5.41 0.01
C GLY A 98 12.98 -4.02 0.63
N PHE A 99 13.50 -3.97 1.84
CA PHE A 99 13.87 -2.72 2.49
C PHE A 99 15.22 -2.84 3.21
N LEU A 100 15.83 -1.67 3.47
CA LEU A 100 16.94 -1.48 4.38
C LEU A 100 16.51 -0.49 5.47
N ARG A 101 16.51 -0.91 6.73
CA ARG A 101 16.30 0.00 7.86
C ARG A 101 17.63 0.58 8.31
N SER A 102 17.74 1.90 8.25
CA SER A 102 18.93 2.63 8.73
C SER A 102 19.10 2.47 10.24
N ALA A 103 20.25 2.91 10.77
CA ALA A 103 20.49 2.92 12.22
C ALA A 103 19.57 3.91 12.96
N GLU A 104 19.08 4.92 12.26
CA GLU A 104 18.14 5.95 12.71
C GLU A 104 16.68 5.50 12.55
N GLY A 105 16.43 4.30 12.01
CA GLY A 105 15.09 3.73 11.84
C GLY A 105 14.37 4.18 10.56
N GLN A 106 15.04 4.91 9.67
CA GLN A 106 14.47 5.25 8.36
C GLN A 106 14.42 4.00 7.48
N THR A 107 13.32 3.82 6.76
CA THR A 107 13.15 2.67 5.85
C THR A 107 13.46 3.12 4.43
N GLU A 108 14.56 2.61 3.88
CA GLU A 108 14.90 2.75 2.47
C GLU A 108 14.32 1.56 1.71
N TRP A 109 13.42 1.84 0.76
CA TRP A 109 12.77 0.81 -0.03
C TRP A 109 13.61 0.44 -1.24
N MET A 110 13.91 -0.84 -1.39
CA MET A 110 14.66 -1.34 -2.54
C MET A 110 13.82 -1.27 -3.82
N PRO A 111 14.46 -1.15 -5.00
CA PRO A 111 13.77 -1.28 -6.27
C PRO A 111 13.08 -2.64 -6.41
N TRP A 112 11.96 -2.65 -7.14
CA TRP A 112 11.33 -3.90 -7.56
C TRP A 112 12.21 -4.63 -8.57
N ARG A 113 12.33 -5.94 -8.44
CA ARG A 113 13.06 -6.79 -9.40
C ARG A 113 12.24 -6.98 -10.68
N ARG A 114 10.92 -7.07 -10.53
CA ARG A 114 9.99 -7.34 -11.63
C ARG A 114 8.61 -6.77 -11.33
N ASN A 115 7.91 -6.36 -12.39
CA ASN A 115 6.49 -6.05 -12.35
C ASN A 115 5.69 -7.10 -13.12
N VAL A 116 4.50 -7.44 -12.63
CA VAL A 116 3.54 -8.34 -13.26
C VAL A 116 2.20 -7.62 -13.30
N VAL A 117 1.66 -7.38 -14.50
CA VAL A 117 0.33 -6.80 -14.66
C VAL A 117 -0.68 -7.93 -14.72
N LEU A 118 -1.73 -7.81 -13.92
CA LEU A 118 -2.83 -8.75 -13.82
C LEU A 118 -4.15 -7.99 -13.99
N PRO A 119 -5.17 -8.63 -14.60
CA PRO A 119 -6.51 -8.05 -14.56
C PRO A 119 -6.97 -7.93 -13.10
N ARG A 120 -7.87 -6.99 -12.81
CA ARG A 120 -8.50 -6.84 -11.48
C ARG A 120 -9.07 -8.14 -10.91
N SER A 121 -9.62 -9.02 -11.75
CA SER A 121 -10.14 -10.33 -11.34
C SER A 121 -9.05 -11.38 -11.06
N GLY A 122 -7.79 -11.06 -11.33
CA GLY A 122 -6.64 -11.95 -11.21
C GLY A 122 -5.98 -11.99 -9.84
N VAL A 123 -6.67 -11.60 -8.76
CA VAL A 123 -6.10 -11.55 -7.40
C VAL A 123 -5.56 -12.92 -6.95
N GLU A 124 -6.17 -14.01 -7.41
CA GLU A 124 -5.72 -15.40 -7.16
C GLU A 124 -4.32 -15.71 -7.73
N ARG A 125 -3.78 -14.85 -8.60
CA ARG A 125 -2.46 -15.01 -9.22
C ARG A 125 -1.35 -14.21 -8.53
N VAL A 126 -1.66 -13.41 -7.51
CA VAL A 126 -0.67 -12.66 -6.72
C VAL A 126 0.12 -13.60 -5.81
N ALA A 127 1.29 -14.07 -6.27
CA ALA A 127 2.05 -15.09 -5.53
C ALA A 127 2.86 -14.56 -4.34
N PHE A 128 2.92 -13.23 -4.13
CA PHE A 128 3.71 -12.58 -3.07
C PHE A 128 5.20 -12.92 -3.11
N GLU A 129 5.77 -13.08 -4.31
CA GLU A 129 7.20 -13.30 -4.50
C GLU A 129 8.02 -12.06 -4.08
N GLU A 130 9.15 -12.31 -3.42
CA GLU A 130 10.06 -11.25 -2.98
C GLU A 130 10.59 -10.41 -4.14
N GLY A 131 10.40 -9.10 -4.05
CA GLY A 131 10.82 -8.13 -5.06
C GLY A 131 9.94 -8.11 -6.31
N VAL A 132 8.80 -8.81 -6.33
CA VAL A 132 7.83 -8.75 -7.44
C VAL A 132 6.67 -7.85 -7.06
N LYS A 133 6.39 -6.85 -7.90
CA LYS A 133 5.19 -6.01 -7.81
C LYS A 133 4.13 -6.53 -8.75
N TYR A 134 2.95 -6.83 -8.23
CA TYR A 134 1.76 -7.13 -9.02
C TYR A 134 0.91 -5.87 -9.14
N VAL A 135 0.55 -5.49 -10.36
CA VAL A 135 -0.36 -4.36 -10.64
C VAL A 135 -1.69 -4.96 -11.08
N LEU A 136 -2.75 -4.66 -10.33
CA LEU A 136 -4.12 -5.14 -10.54
C LEU A 136 -4.95 -3.99 -11.11
N GLU A 137 -5.13 -3.99 -12.43
CA GLU A 137 -5.84 -2.94 -13.19
C GLU A 137 -6.81 -3.49 -14.25
#